data_AF-A0A969IDT2-F1
#
_entry.id   AF-A0A969IDT2-F1
#
_cell.length_a   1.000
_cell.length_b   1.000
_cell.length_c   1.000
_cell.angle_alpha   90.00
_cell.angle_beta   90.00
_cell.angle_gamma   90.00
#
_symmetry.space_group_name_H-M   'P 1'
#
loop_
_entity.id
_entity.type
_entity.pdbx_description
1 polymer ?
#
loop_
_entity_poly.entity_id
_entity_poly.type
_entity_poly.pdbx_seq_one_letter_code
_entity_poly.pdbx_strand_id
1 'polypeptide(L)'
;MDNLSWQQKITHQLDSAYRLAGDYKQALYYAAISGKLKDSLNMLGKEEDLLQLQIADEQQRQARLDAEAMEKKKQRHRFQFLAITIGIAVLFVVLVMMGMFKVSATTIRILGFFAFIMLFEFLFLIFKKQFYGFTQGEPWKDLMLMIGLAAILLPLHHWLEHRVITYLTSHNRLRLPIGKEMLKIFFVRKKALRSVVPLHKLFYRDSCR
;
A
#
# COMPACT_ATOMS: atom_id res chain seq x y z
N MET A 1 16.55 21.61 -38.32
CA MET A 1 16.39 21.03 -39.67
C MET A 1 15.88 22.02 -40.71
N ASP A 2 15.14 23.08 -40.33
CA ASP A 2 14.46 23.96 -41.28
C ASP A 2 15.34 24.85 -42.17
N ASN A 3 16.52 25.26 -41.70
CA ASN A 3 17.37 26.19 -42.46
C ASN A 3 17.96 25.52 -43.72
N LEU A 4 18.46 24.29 -43.59
CA LEU A 4 19.11 23.56 -44.69
C LEU A 4 18.10 23.12 -45.77
N SER A 5 16.88 22.75 -45.36
CA SER A 5 15.79 22.39 -46.28
C SER A 5 15.24 23.60 -47.04
N TRP A 6 15.15 24.77 -46.39
CA TRP A 6 14.76 26.02 -47.03
C TRP A 6 15.82 26.51 -48.02
N GLN A 7 17.10 26.44 -47.67
CA GLN A 7 18.22 26.75 -48.57
C GLN A 7 18.24 25.84 -49.80
N GLN A 8 17.95 24.55 -49.64
CA GLN A 8 17.86 23.60 -50.76
C GLN A 8 16.70 23.95 -51.72
N LYS A 9 15.53 24.32 -51.17
CA LYS A 9 14.37 24.74 -51.97
C LYS A 9 14.64 26.04 -52.74
N ILE A 10 15.28 27.02 -52.11
CA ILE A 10 15.60 28.30 -52.76
C ILE A 10 16.62 28.11 -53.87
N THR A 11 17.69 27.36 -53.62
CA THR A 11 18.71 27.10 -54.65
C THR A 11 18.16 26.31 -55.84
N HIS A 12 17.21 25.40 -55.61
CA HIS A 12 16.49 24.70 -56.68
C HIS A 12 15.56 25.65 -57.49
N GLN A 13 14.87 26.58 -56.83
CA GLN A 13 14.04 27.58 -57.50
C GLN A 13 14.87 28.58 -58.31
N LEU A 14 16.03 28.99 -57.78
CA LEU A 14 16.98 29.85 -58.49
C LEU A 14 17.53 29.17 -59.73
N ASP A 15 17.94 27.90 -59.65
CA ASP A 15 18.32 27.11 -60.83
C ASP A 15 17.21 27.13 -61.90
N SER A 16 15.97 26.81 -61.51
CA SER A 16 14.83 26.80 -62.44
C SER A 16 14.58 28.18 -63.08
N ALA A 17 14.72 29.27 -62.32
CA ALA A 17 14.55 30.63 -62.81
C ALA A 17 15.66 31.04 -63.80
N TYR A 18 16.93 30.71 -63.51
CA TYR A 18 18.05 31.03 -64.40
C TYR A 18 18.03 30.20 -65.70
N ARG A 19 17.53 28.95 -65.65
CA ARG A 19 17.30 28.12 -66.85
C ARG A 19 16.23 28.73 -67.76
N LEU A 20 15.16 29.28 -67.19
CA LEU A 20 14.11 29.99 -67.94
C LEU A 20 14.60 31.34 -68.50
N ALA A 21 15.50 32.02 -67.79
CA ALA A 21 16.12 33.28 -68.22
C ALA A 21 17.23 33.09 -69.29
N GLY A 22 17.62 31.85 -69.60
CA GLY A 22 18.64 31.53 -70.61
C GLY A 22 20.10 31.64 -70.14
N ASP A 23 20.34 31.97 -68.86
CA ASP A 23 21.69 32.01 -68.27
C ASP A 23 22.06 30.63 -67.67
N TYR A 24 22.57 29.76 -68.53
CA TYR A 24 22.97 28.41 -68.16
C TYR A 24 24.14 28.34 -67.18
N LYS A 25 24.99 29.37 -67.11
CA LYS A 25 26.18 29.37 -66.26
C LYS A 25 25.80 29.49 -64.79
N GLN A 26 24.87 30.40 -64.48
CA GLN A 26 24.35 30.57 -63.13
C GLN A 26 23.44 29.41 -62.72
N ALA A 27 22.63 28.89 -63.64
CA ALA A 27 21.84 27.68 -63.39
C ALA A 27 22.71 26.49 -62.92
N LEU A 28 23.77 26.17 -63.66
CA LEU A 28 24.69 25.06 -63.32
C LEU A 28 25.34 25.24 -61.94
N TYR A 29 25.65 26.48 -61.57
CA TYR A 29 26.18 26.81 -60.25
C TYR A 29 25.18 26.51 -59.12
N TYR A 30 23.95 26.98 -59.24
CA TYR A 30 22.90 26.72 -58.24
C TYR A 30 22.44 25.26 -58.21
N ALA A 31 22.45 24.57 -59.35
CA ALA A 31 22.20 23.14 -59.44
C ALA A 31 23.22 22.32 -58.62
N ALA A 32 24.52 22.63 -58.75
CA ALA A 32 25.59 21.97 -58.00
C ALA A 32 25.46 22.19 -56.48
N ILE A 33 25.06 23.40 -56.07
CA ILE A 33 24.79 23.72 -54.66
C ILE A 33 23.59 22.89 -54.15
N SER A 34 22.50 22.86 -54.90
CA SER A 34 21.30 22.10 -54.52
C SER A 34 21.58 20.60 -54.34
N GLY A 35 22.47 20.04 -55.18
CA GLY A 35 22.93 18.64 -55.08
C GLY A 35 23.65 18.37 -53.77
N LYS A 36 24.63 19.21 -53.40
CA LYS A 36 25.35 19.10 -52.13
C LYS A 36 24.42 19.22 -50.92
N LEU A 37 23.48 20.16 -50.94
CA LEU A 37 22.49 20.32 -49.87
C LEU A 37 21.58 19.10 -49.75
N LYS A 38 21.16 18.50 -50.87
CA LYS A 38 20.34 17.29 -50.90
C LYS A 38 21.09 16.08 -50.33
N ASP A 39 22.36 15.92 -50.67
CA ASP A 39 23.19 14.83 -50.13
C ASP A 39 23.35 14.95 -48.61
N SER A 40 23.62 16.16 -48.11
CA SER A 40 23.69 16.42 -46.66
C SER A 40 22.35 16.14 -45.95
N LEU A 41 21.22 16.54 -46.53
CA LEU A 41 19.88 16.26 -45.98
C LEU A 41 19.59 14.75 -45.94
N ASN A 42 20.00 14.01 -46.98
CA ASN A 42 19.82 12.56 -47.02
C ASN A 42 20.70 11.84 -45.98
N MET A 43 21.93 12.29 -45.76
CA MET A 43 22.79 11.74 -44.71
C MET A 43 22.19 12.01 -43.32
N LEU A 44 21.71 13.23 -43.08
CA LEU A 44 21.10 13.62 -41.81
C LEU A 44 19.82 12.81 -41.51
N GLY A 45 18.96 12.63 -42.51
CA GLY A 45 17.74 11.82 -42.36
C GLY A 45 18.04 10.34 -42.05
N LYS A 46 19.08 9.76 -42.67
CA LYS A 46 19.52 8.40 -42.36
C LYS A 46 20.07 8.26 -40.94
N GLU A 47 20.76 9.28 -40.44
CA GLU A 47 21.29 9.31 -39.08
C GLU A 47 20.17 9.42 -38.04
N GLU A 48 19.15 10.24 -38.30
CA GLU A 48 17.94 10.29 -37.45
C GLU A 48 17.16 8.96 -37.45
N ASP A 49 16.96 8.34 -38.60
CA ASP A 49 16.29 7.03 -38.69
C ASP A 49 17.07 5.96 -37.90
N LEU A 50 18.40 5.96 -37.99
CA LEU A 50 19.26 5.07 -37.20
C LEU A 50 19.17 5.35 -35.70
N LEU A 51 19.14 6.62 -35.29
CA LEU A 51 18.97 7.01 -33.89
C LEU A 51 17.59 6.60 -33.35
N GLN A 52 16.53 6.79 -34.14
CA GLN A 52 15.19 6.35 -33.76
C GLN A 52 15.10 4.82 -33.62
N LEU A 53 15.74 4.07 -34.51
CA LEU A 53 15.84 2.61 -34.41
C LEU A 53 16.58 2.18 -33.14
N GLN A 54 17.69 2.85 -32.80
CA GLN A 54 18.43 2.57 -31.56
C GLN A 54 17.60 2.88 -30.31
N ILE A 55 16.92 4.03 -30.29
CA ILE A 55 16.03 4.41 -29.18
C ILE A 55 14.89 3.40 -29.03
N ALA A 56 14.29 2.96 -30.14
CA ALA A 56 13.22 1.97 -30.11
C ALA A 56 13.70 0.60 -29.58
N ASP A 57 14.89 0.15 -29.98
CA ASP A 57 15.47 -1.10 -29.49
C ASP A 57 15.83 -1.02 -28.00
N GLU A 58 16.42 0.10 -27.56
CA GLU A 58 16.74 0.37 -26.15
C GLU A 58 15.45 0.40 -25.30
N GLN A 59 14.40 1.07 -25.79
CA GLN A 59 13.09 1.09 -25.14
C GLN A 59 12.47 -0.32 -25.06
N GLN A 60 12.57 -1.10 -26.13
CA GLN A 60 12.05 -2.46 -26.15
C GLN A 60 12.81 -3.37 -25.19
N ARG A 61 14.13 -3.17 -25.06
CA ARG A 61 14.97 -3.87 -24.08
C ARG A 61 14.62 -3.49 -22.64
N GLN A 62 14.44 -2.20 -22.36
CA GLN A 62 13.99 -1.72 -21.05
C GLN A 62 12.60 -2.27 -20.70
N ALA A 63 11.66 -2.24 -21.64
CA ALA A 63 10.32 -2.78 -21.44
C ALA A 63 10.32 -4.29 -21.12
N ARG A 64 11.23 -5.07 -21.73
CA ARG A 64 11.42 -6.50 -21.40
C ARG A 64 11.96 -6.69 -19.98
N LEU A 65 12.95 -5.89 -19.58
CA LEU A 65 13.53 -5.94 -18.23
C LEU A 65 12.49 -5.55 -17.15
N ASP A 66 11.68 -4.53 -17.42
CA ASP A 66 10.60 -4.09 -16.54
C ASP A 66 9.47 -5.13 -16.46
N ALA A 67 9.12 -5.75 -17.59
CA ALA A 67 8.16 -6.86 -17.63
C ALA A 67 8.66 -8.05 -16.79
N GLU A 68 9.92 -8.46 -16.93
CA GLU A 68 10.52 -9.52 -16.12
C GLU A 68 10.56 -9.16 -14.62
N ALA A 69 10.85 -7.90 -14.28
CA ALA A 69 10.82 -7.43 -12.90
C ALA A 69 9.41 -7.44 -12.32
N MET A 70 8.40 -7.07 -13.12
CA MET A 70 6.99 -7.14 -12.75
C MET A 70 6.50 -8.58 -12.61
N GLU A 71 6.94 -9.49 -13.47
CA GLU A 71 6.60 -10.92 -13.37
C GLU A 71 7.19 -11.54 -12.10
N LYS A 72 8.45 -11.23 -11.78
CA LYS A 72 9.08 -11.67 -10.52
C LYS A 72 8.34 -11.15 -9.28
N LYS A 73 7.86 -9.90 -9.31
CA LYS A 73 7.00 -9.35 -8.25
C LYS A 73 5.65 -10.07 -8.18
N LYS A 74 5.01 -10.32 -9.33
CA LYS A 74 3.72 -11.01 -9.43
C LYS A 74 3.78 -12.46 -8.94
N GLN A 75 4.88 -13.17 -9.20
CA GLN A 75 5.09 -14.52 -8.70
C GLN A 75 5.26 -14.56 -7.17
N ARG A 76 5.99 -13.60 -6.58
CA ARG A 76 6.09 -13.48 -5.12
C ARG A 76 4.74 -13.22 -4.46
N HIS A 77 3.88 -12.40 -5.09
CA HIS A 77 2.52 -12.20 -4.61
C HIS A 77 1.69 -13.48 -4.64
N ARG A 78 1.76 -14.31 -5.69
CA ARG A 78 1.01 -15.58 -5.74
C ARG A 78 1.28 -16.49 -4.54
N PHE A 79 2.54 -16.60 -4.11
CA PHE A 79 2.91 -17.39 -2.92
C PHE A 79 2.39 -16.79 -1.62
N GLN A 80 2.45 -15.47 -1.45
CA GLN A 80 1.85 -14.80 -0.29
C GLN A 80 0.34 -15.05 -0.25
N PHE A 81 -0.32 -14.96 -1.41
CA PHE A 81 -1.75 -15.20 -1.51
C PHE A 81 -2.11 -16.65 -1.14
N LEU A 82 -1.33 -17.64 -1.59
CA LEU A 82 -1.49 -19.05 -1.22
C LEU A 82 -1.30 -19.28 0.28
N ALA A 83 -0.25 -18.72 0.88
CA ALA A 83 0.03 -18.82 2.30
C ALA A 83 -1.09 -18.23 3.15
N ILE A 84 -1.68 -17.12 2.72
CA ILE A 84 -2.84 -16.50 3.38
C ILE A 84 -4.04 -17.43 3.33
N THR A 85 -4.37 -17.99 2.16
CA THR A 85 -5.50 -18.93 2.02
C THR A 85 -5.33 -20.21 2.84
N ILE A 86 -4.10 -20.74 2.92
CA ILE A 86 -3.79 -21.91 3.76
C ILE A 86 -3.94 -21.56 5.25
N GLY A 87 -3.50 -20.37 5.66
CA GLY A 87 -3.71 -19.86 7.02
C GLY A 87 -5.19 -19.84 7.41
N ILE A 88 -6.09 -19.44 6.50
CA ILE A 88 -7.55 -19.45 6.71
C ILE A 88 -8.06 -20.85 6.99
N ALA A 89 -7.70 -21.79 6.11
CA ALA A 89 -8.18 -23.15 6.17
C ALA A 89 -7.74 -23.83 7.47
N VAL A 90 -6.47 -23.64 7.86
CA VAL A 90 -5.93 -24.20 9.11
C VAL A 90 -6.61 -23.56 10.33
N LEU A 91 -6.82 -22.25 10.32
CA LEU A 91 -7.48 -21.55 11.43
C LEU A 91 -8.92 -22.01 11.62
N PHE A 92 -9.68 -22.16 10.53
CA PHE A 92 -11.04 -22.70 10.57
C PHE A 92 -11.09 -24.11 11.17
N VAL A 93 -10.17 -24.99 10.76
CA VAL A 93 -10.06 -26.35 11.28
C VAL A 93 -9.75 -26.37 12.77
N VAL A 94 -8.78 -25.55 13.23
CA VAL A 94 -8.42 -25.45 14.65
C VAL A 94 -9.61 -24.95 15.48
N LEU A 95 -10.35 -23.97 14.98
CA LEU A 95 -11.50 -23.37 15.68
C LEU A 95 -12.64 -24.38 15.88
N VAL A 96 -12.93 -25.20 14.84
CA VAL A 96 -13.91 -26.29 14.91
C VAL A 96 -13.43 -27.40 15.86
N MET A 97 -12.17 -27.81 15.74
CA MET A 97 -11.59 -28.91 16.52
C MET A 97 -11.54 -28.57 18.02
N MET A 98 -11.29 -27.31 18.36
CA MET A 98 -11.19 -26.83 19.73
C MET A 98 -12.57 -26.65 20.40
N GLY A 99 -13.62 -26.39 19.63
CA GLY A 99 -15.01 -26.41 20.10
C GLY A 99 -15.53 -27.82 20.45
N MET A 100 -14.85 -28.88 20.00
CA MET A 100 -15.25 -30.27 20.24
C MET A 100 -14.67 -30.85 21.55
N PHE A 101 -13.66 -30.25 22.17
CA PHE A 101 -13.03 -30.81 23.38
C PHE A 101 -13.60 -30.22 24.69
N LYS A 102 -13.82 -31.08 25.69
CA LYS A 102 -14.21 -30.68 27.06
C LYS A 102 -12.99 -30.14 27.82
N VAL A 103 -12.77 -28.83 27.77
CA VAL A 103 -11.64 -28.16 28.45
C VAL A 103 -12.13 -27.34 29.66
N SER A 104 -11.28 -27.14 30.66
CA SER A 104 -11.60 -26.33 31.84
C SER A 104 -11.86 -24.85 31.48
N ALA A 105 -12.76 -24.19 32.21
CA ALA A 105 -13.22 -22.83 31.88
C ALA A 105 -12.09 -21.79 31.75
N THR A 106 -10.99 -21.95 32.49
CA THR A 106 -9.82 -21.08 32.44
C THR A 106 -9.02 -21.30 31.17
N THR A 107 -8.79 -22.56 30.79
CA THR A 107 -8.07 -22.90 29.57
C THR A 107 -8.84 -22.41 28.35
N ILE A 108 -10.17 -22.55 28.32
CA ILE A 108 -10.96 -22.04 27.19
C ILE A 108 -10.90 -20.51 27.10
N ARG A 109 -10.81 -19.78 28.22
CA ARG A 109 -10.63 -18.32 28.20
C ARG A 109 -9.31 -17.92 27.55
N ILE A 110 -8.20 -18.52 27.99
CA ILE A 110 -6.85 -18.22 27.47
C ILE A 110 -6.73 -18.63 26.00
N LEU A 111 -7.25 -19.81 25.68
CA LEU A 111 -7.15 -20.40 24.36
C LEU A 111 -8.09 -19.71 23.36
N GLY A 112 -9.29 -19.32 23.79
CA GLY A 112 -10.20 -18.48 23.03
C GLY A 112 -9.58 -17.11 22.73
N PHE A 113 -9.00 -16.45 23.74
CA PHE A 113 -8.27 -15.19 23.55
C PHE A 113 -7.15 -15.32 22.49
N PHE A 114 -6.35 -16.38 22.58
CA PHE A 114 -5.27 -16.63 21.62
C PHE A 114 -5.80 -16.91 20.20
N ALA A 115 -6.84 -17.74 20.08
CA ALA A 115 -7.48 -18.03 18.80
C ALA A 115 -8.11 -16.78 18.17
N PHE A 116 -8.68 -15.88 18.98
CA PHE A 116 -9.24 -14.62 18.50
C PHE A 116 -8.15 -13.65 18.02
N ILE A 117 -7.04 -13.50 18.74
CA ILE A 117 -5.90 -12.68 18.27
C ILE A 117 -5.38 -13.19 16.93
N MET A 118 -5.23 -14.51 16.78
CA MET A 118 -4.82 -15.12 15.51
C MET A 118 -5.83 -14.88 14.38
N LEU A 119 -7.13 -14.91 14.68
CA LEU A 119 -8.20 -14.60 13.72
C LEU A 119 -8.20 -13.11 13.32
N PHE A 120 -7.90 -12.22 14.26
CA PHE A 120 -7.81 -10.79 14.01
C PHE A 120 -6.57 -10.38 13.22
N GLU A 121 -5.41 -10.96 13.53
CA GLU A 121 -4.20 -10.82 12.73
C GLU A 121 -4.46 -11.21 11.26
N PHE A 122 -5.21 -12.30 11.08
CA PHE A 122 -5.65 -12.74 9.77
C PHE A 122 -6.59 -11.74 9.07
N LEU A 123 -7.57 -11.19 9.78
CA LEU A 123 -8.50 -10.18 9.23
C LEU A 123 -7.75 -8.92 8.79
N PHE A 124 -6.78 -8.47 9.59
CA PHE A 124 -5.87 -7.37 9.25
C PHE A 124 -5.10 -7.64 7.96
N LEU A 125 -4.54 -8.84 7.84
CA LEU A 125 -3.73 -9.23 6.70
C LEU A 125 -4.56 -9.32 5.41
N ILE A 126 -5.81 -9.81 5.47
CA ILE A 126 -6.75 -9.75 4.34
C ILE A 126 -7.08 -8.33 3.94
N PHE A 127 -7.41 -7.46 4.90
CA PHE A 127 -7.77 -6.08 4.60
C PHE A 127 -6.61 -5.37 3.92
N LYS A 128 -5.39 -5.44 4.48
CA LYS A 128 -4.20 -4.87 3.82
C LYS A 128 -4.07 -5.37 2.38
N LYS A 129 -4.19 -6.68 2.17
CA LYS A 129 -4.06 -7.33 0.87
C LYS A 129 -5.13 -6.89 -0.15
N GLN A 130 -6.38 -6.73 0.27
CA GLN A 130 -7.48 -6.31 -0.60
C GLN A 130 -7.30 -4.85 -1.05
N PHE A 131 -6.76 -4.00 -0.18
CA PHE A 131 -6.57 -2.58 -0.49
C PHE A 131 -5.26 -2.26 -1.23
N TYR A 132 -4.29 -3.18 -1.30
CA TYR A 132 -3.05 -3.03 -2.10
C TYR A 132 -3.29 -2.69 -3.58
N GLY A 133 -4.46 -3.02 -4.15
CA GLY A 133 -4.82 -2.67 -5.53
C GLY A 133 -5.59 -1.35 -5.66
N PHE A 134 -6.15 -0.83 -4.57
CA PHE A 134 -7.02 0.36 -4.57
C PHE A 134 -6.27 1.63 -4.14
N THR A 135 -5.27 1.49 -3.26
CA THR A 135 -4.37 2.59 -2.88
C THR A 135 -3.24 2.68 -3.90
N GLN A 136 -3.40 3.56 -4.91
CA GLN A 136 -2.41 3.89 -5.94
C GLN A 136 -1.12 4.53 -5.37
N GLY A 137 -0.43 3.86 -4.44
CA GLY A 137 0.86 4.27 -3.91
C GLY A 137 0.87 5.29 -2.76
N GLU A 138 -0.29 5.73 -2.25
CA GLU A 138 -0.34 6.73 -1.18
C GLU A 138 -0.34 6.11 0.24
N PRO A 139 0.74 6.28 1.03
CA PRO A 139 0.93 5.59 2.30
C PRO A 139 -0.03 6.04 3.43
N TRP A 140 -0.58 7.26 3.36
CA TRP A 140 -1.47 7.80 4.39
C TRP A 140 -2.83 7.09 4.43
N LYS A 141 -3.31 6.60 3.27
CA LYS A 141 -4.58 5.89 3.15
C LYS A 141 -4.52 4.50 3.78
N ASP A 142 -3.41 3.78 3.61
CA ASP A 142 -3.17 2.47 4.26
C ASP A 142 -3.15 2.65 5.79
N LEU A 143 -2.54 3.73 6.27
CA LEU A 143 -2.42 4.04 7.69
C LEU A 143 -3.78 4.35 8.35
N MET A 144 -4.60 5.20 7.73
CA MET A 144 -5.96 5.48 8.22
C MET A 144 -6.83 4.22 8.25
N LEU A 145 -6.70 3.35 7.24
CA LEU A 145 -7.50 2.14 7.15
C LEU A 145 -7.10 1.11 8.22
N MET A 146 -5.80 0.96 8.51
CA MET A 146 -5.34 0.10 9.61
C MET A 146 -5.80 0.62 10.98
N ILE A 147 -5.76 1.93 11.21
CA ILE A 147 -6.25 2.53 12.46
C ILE A 147 -7.77 2.38 12.60
N GLY A 148 -8.52 2.63 11.52
CA GLY A 148 -9.98 2.45 11.49
C GLY A 148 -10.40 1.01 11.74
N LEU A 149 -9.69 0.06 11.12
CA LEU A 149 -9.91 -1.37 11.35
C LEU A 149 -9.60 -1.75 12.80
N ALA A 150 -8.48 -1.28 13.36
CA ALA A 150 -8.14 -1.51 14.77
C ALA A 150 -9.23 -1.00 15.72
N ALA A 151 -9.76 0.19 15.46
CA ALA A 151 -10.80 0.81 16.28
C ALA A 151 -12.11 0.02 16.30
N ILE A 152 -12.45 -0.70 15.22
CA ILE A 152 -13.63 -1.57 15.15
C ILE A 152 -13.34 -2.95 15.73
N LEU A 153 -12.13 -3.47 15.52
CA LEU A 153 -11.75 -4.82 15.91
C LEU A 153 -11.55 -4.99 17.43
N LEU A 154 -10.99 -3.96 18.08
CA LEU A 154 -10.71 -3.95 19.51
C LEU A 154 -11.97 -4.07 20.40
N PRO A 155 -13.09 -3.34 20.16
CA PRO A 155 -14.33 -3.57 20.88
C PRO A 155 -15.00 -4.91 20.51
N LEU A 156 -14.83 -5.37 19.26
CA LEU A 156 -15.37 -6.65 18.80
C LEU A 156 -14.72 -7.84 19.52
N HIS A 157 -13.39 -7.79 19.75
CA HIS A 157 -12.67 -8.76 20.57
C HIS A 157 -13.29 -8.89 21.97
N HIS A 158 -13.52 -7.78 22.66
CA HIS A 158 -14.03 -7.80 24.03
C HIS A 158 -15.48 -8.31 24.11
N TRP A 159 -16.31 -7.98 23.12
CA TRP A 159 -17.67 -8.49 23.03
C TRP A 159 -17.73 -10.02 22.83
N LEU A 160 -16.83 -10.57 22.00
CA LEU A 160 -16.72 -12.00 21.75
C LEU A 160 -16.20 -12.78 22.97
N GLU A 161 -15.23 -12.23 23.70
CA GLU A 161 -14.76 -12.82 24.96
C GLU A 161 -15.93 -13.04 25.94
N HIS A 162 -16.78 -12.01 26.11
CA HIS A 162 -17.97 -12.11 26.95
C HIS A 162 -18.94 -13.18 26.45
N ARG A 163 -19.21 -13.24 25.15
CA ARG A 163 -20.13 -14.23 24.55
C ARG A 163 -19.63 -15.67 24.71
N VAL A 164 -18.34 -15.90 24.49
CA VAL A 164 -17.72 -17.22 24.65
C VAL A 164 -17.77 -17.66 26.10
N ILE A 165 -17.43 -16.77 27.05
CA ILE A 165 -17.52 -17.07 28.49
C ILE A 165 -18.97 -17.39 28.88
N THR A 166 -19.95 -16.60 28.44
CA THR A 166 -21.37 -16.86 28.76
C THR A 166 -21.87 -18.17 28.17
N TYR A 167 -21.50 -18.49 26.93
CA TYR A 167 -21.89 -19.75 26.29
C TYR A 167 -21.33 -20.97 27.04
N LEU A 168 -20.06 -20.90 27.45
CA LEU A 168 -19.38 -21.98 28.19
C LEU A 168 -19.83 -22.10 29.64
N THR A 169 -20.15 -20.98 30.29
CA THR A 169 -20.69 -20.98 31.66
C THR A 169 -22.14 -21.46 31.69
N SER A 170 -22.91 -21.29 30.60
CA SER A 170 -24.28 -21.78 30.51
C SER A 170 -24.40 -23.31 30.49
N HIS A 171 -23.38 -24.01 30.01
CA HIS A 171 -23.34 -25.47 29.94
C HIS A 171 -22.61 -26.14 31.11
N ASN A 172 -21.99 -25.37 32.03
CA ASN A 172 -21.29 -25.93 33.20
C ASN A 172 -21.63 -25.17 34.49
N ARG A 173 -22.39 -25.85 35.37
CA ARG A 173 -22.98 -25.32 36.61
C ARG A 173 -21.97 -25.00 37.72
N LEU A 174 -20.99 -24.11 37.55
CA LEU A 174 -20.18 -23.67 38.72
C LEU A 174 -19.88 -22.16 38.74
N ARG A 175 -20.05 -21.62 39.95
CA ARG A 175 -20.19 -20.22 40.39
C ARG A 175 -18.97 -19.31 40.06
N LEU A 176 -19.28 -18.17 39.40
CA LEU A 176 -18.96 -16.73 39.67
C LEU A 176 -17.56 -16.28 40.21
N PRO A 177 -17.21 -14.96 40.21
CA PRO A 177 -17.09 -14.00 39.09
C PRO A 177 -15.83 -13.09 39.24
N ILE A 178 -14.99 -12.86 38.22
CA ILE A 178 -13.82 -11.95 38.36
C ILE A 178 -13.64 -11.06 37.13
N GLY A 179 -14.56 -10.12 36.92
CA GLY A 179 -14.42 -9.10 35.87
C GLY A 179 -14.89 -7.70 36.26
N LYS A 180 -15.59 -7.54 37.39
CA LYS A 180 -16.16 -6.25 37.81
C LYS A 180 -15.35 -5.49 38.88
N GLU A 181 -14.30 -6.08 39.44
CA GLU A 181 -13.49 -5.45 40.50
C GLU A 181 -12.32 -4.57 39.98
N MET A 182 -11.83 -4.79 38.75
CA MET A 182 -10.74 -3.97 38.19
C MET A 182 -11.18 -2.52 37.85
N LEU A 183 -12.45 -2.31 37.50
CA LEU A 183 -12.98 -0.98 37.17
C LEU A 183 -13.32 -0.13 38.40
N LYS A 184 -13.59 -0.75 39.56
CA LYS A 184 -13.83 0.00 40.82
C LYS A 184 -12.53 0.57 41.41
N ILE A 185 -11.43 -0.18 41.34
CA ILE A 185 -10.12 0.30 41.81
C ILE A 185 -9.66 1.53 41.03
N PHE A 186 -9.95 1.59 39.73
CA PHE A 186 -9.56 2.72 38.88
C PHE A 186 -10.39 4.00 39.17
N PHE A 187 -11.65 3.86 39.59
CA PHE A 187 -12.52 5.02 39.86
C PHE A 187 -12.38 5.57 41.29
N VAL A 188 -12.05 4.75 42.28
CA VAL A 188 -11.81 5.20 43.67
C VAL A 188 -10.52 6.03 43.79
N ARG A 189 -9.50 5.72 42.97
CA ARG A 189 -8.18 6.35 43.02
C ARG A 189 -8.15 7.80 42.50
N LYS A 190 -9.15 8.23 41.72
CA LYS A 190 -9.24 9.61 41.21
C LYS A 190 -9.86 10.61 42.20
N LYS A 191 -10.52 10.12 43.27
CA LYS A 191 -11.15 10.98 44.31
C LYS A 191 -10.24 11.25 45.52
N ALA A 192 -9.17 10.47 45.70
CA ALA A 192 -8.26 10.56 46.86
C ALA A 192 -7.08 11.54 46.68
N LEU A 193 -6.93 12.19 45.52
CA LEU A 193 -5.84 13.14 45.22
C LEU A 193 -6.31 14.62 45.22
N ARG A 194 -7.48 14.92 45.79
CA ARG A 194 -8.04 16.30 45.90
C ARG A 194 -8.37 16.71 47.34
N SER A 195 -7.60 16.24 48.31
CA SER A 195 -7.65 16.79 49.67
C SER A 195 -6.27 16.70 50.32
N VAL A 196 -5.33 17.48 49.78
CA VAL A 196 -4.13 17.86 50.52
C VAL A 196 -4.56 18.87 51.58
N VAL A 197 -4.42 18.41 52.81
CA VAL A 197 -4.52 19.05 54.13
C VAL A 197 -4.19 20.56 54.16
N PRO A 198 -4.90 21.34 54.99
CA PRO A 198 -4.19 22.12 56.01
C PRO A 198 -4.60 21.75 57.43
N LEU A 199 -3.55 21.52 58.22
CA LEU A 199 -3.52 21.01 59.58
C LEU A 199 -3.66 22.19 60.56
N HIS A 200 -4.89 22.63 60.86
CA HIS A 200 -5.13 23.56 61.96
C HIS A 200 -6.61 23.60 62.35
N LYS A 201 -7.05 22.66 63.20
CA LYS A 201 -8.12 22.84 64.21
C LYS A 201 -8.46 21.50 64.87
N LEU A 202 -8.81 21.60 66.15
CA LEU A 202 -9.49 20.61 67.00
C LEU A 202 -8.57 19.64 67.76
N PHE A 203 -7.60 20.21 68.47
CA PHE A 203 -7.37 19.82 69.85
C PHE A 203 -8.42 20.53 70.73
N TYR A 204 -9.62 19.98 70.80
CA TYR A 204 -10.60 20.32 71.84
C TYR A 204 -11.65 19.22 71.88
N ARG A 205 -11.99 18.80 73.12
CA ARG A 205 -13.25 18.14 73.53
C ARG A 205 -13.15 16.65 73.89
N ASP A 206 -12.95 16.47 75.19
CA ASP A 206 -13.73 15.62 76.10
C ASP A 206 -13.61 14.09 76.07
N SER A 207 -13.07 13.56 77.16
CA SER A 207 -13.69 12.51 77.98
C SER A 207 -13.01 12.64 79.36
N CYS A 208 -13.64 13.16 80.43
CA CYS A 208 -14.91 12.73 81.02
C CYS A 208 -15.02 11.20 81.08
N ARG A 209 -14.12 10.58 81.86
CA ARG A 209 -14.46 9.54 82.82
C ARG A 209 -13.40 9.47 83.91
#